data_AF-A0AAX0J1X9-F1
#
_entry.id   AF-A0AAX0J1X9-F1
#
_cell.length_a   1.000
_cell.length_b   1.000
_cell.length_c   1.000
_cell.angle_alpha   90.00
_cell.angle_beta   90.00
_cell.angle_gamma   90.00
#
_symmetry.space_group_name_H-M   'P 1'
#
loop_
_entity.id
_entity.type
_entity.pdbx_description
1 polymer ?
#
loop_
_entity_poly.entity_id
_entity_poly.type
_entity_poly.pdbx_seq_one_letter_code
_entity_poly.pdbx_strand_id
1 'polypeptide(L)' 'MTYFASVDEFYRAVDDYIFWYNNARLQQRFKGLTPMQYRNQTLEGLNHLELNQSNFRGLVQTGRAP' A
#
# COMPACT_ATOMS: atom_id res chain seq x y z
N MET A 1 -20.34 24.75 9.15
CA MET A 1 -18.99 25.29 9.45
C MET A 1 -18.39 24.40 10.51
N THR A 2 -17.28 23.73 10.23
CA THR A 2 -16.48 23.06 11.26
C THR A 2 -15.66 24.14 11.97
N TYR A 3 -15.89 24.28 13.28
CA TYR A 3 -15.13 25.19 14.13
C TYR A 3 -14.35 24.33 15.12
N PHE A 4 -13.05 24.61 15.27
CA PHE A 4 -12.19 23.97 16.26
C PHE A 4 -11.96 24.97 17.40
N ALA A 5 -12.18 24.52 18.63
CA ALA A 5 -11.99 25.34 19.82
C ALA A 5 -10.52 25.58 20.14
N SER A 6 -9.61 24.80 19.55
CA SER A 6 -8.16 24.95 19.72
C SER A 6 -7.37 24.43 18.52
N VAL A 7 -6.10 24.83 18.44
CA VAL A 7 -5.15 24.30 17.46
C VAL A 7 -4.93 22.79 17.66
N ASP A 8 -4.90 22.30 18.90
CA ASP A 8 -4.74 20.87 19.19
C ASP A 8 -5.93 20.03 18.73
N GLU A 9 -7.15 20.58 18.83
CA GLU A 9 -8.34 19.92 18.28
C GLU A 9 -8.30 19.88 16.75
N PHE A 10 -7.84 20.95 16.11
CA PHE A 10 -7.64 20.97 14.67
C PHE A 10 -6.63 19.92 14.22
N TYR A 11 -5.47 19.81 14.89
CA TYR A 11 -4.48 18.78 14.56
C TYR A 11 -5.06 17.37 14.66
N ARG A 12 -5.77 17.06 15.76
CA ARG A 12 -6.44 15.76 15.93
C ARG A 12 -7.42 15.47 14.81
N ALA A 13 -8.25 16.43 14.43
CA ALA A 13 -9.21 16.25 13.34
C ALA A 13 -8.52 16.00 11.99
N VAL A 14 -7.38 16.64 11.73
CA VAL A 14 -6.56 16.39 10.54
C VAL A 14 -5.97 14.98 10.57
N ASP A 15 -5.40 14.56 11.70
CA ASP A 15 -4.82 13.22 11.86
C ASP A 15 -5.89 12.12 11.67
N ASP A 16 -7.07 12.31 12.28
CA ASP A 16 -8.21 11.41 12.14
C ASP A 16 -8.68 11.33 10.68
N TYR A 17 -8.73 12.48 9.99
CA TYR A 17 -9.08 12.51 8.58
C TYR A 17 -8.06 11.78 7.70
N ILE A 18 -6.76 11.99 7.94
CA ILE A 18 -5.68 11.29 7.23
C ILE A 18 -5.77 9.79 7.47
N PHE A 19 -6.01 9.37 8.72
CA PHE A 19 -6.15 7.96 9.07
C PHE A 19 -7.35 7.33 8.36
N TRP A 20 -8.53 7.96 8.45
CA TRP A 20 -9.74 7.49 7.78
C TRP A 20 -9.55 7.40 6.27
N TYR A 21 -8.98 8.46 5.66
CA TYR A 21 -8.78 8.50 4.22
C TYR A 21 -7.89 7.35 3.75
N ASN A 22 -6.81 7.06 4.48
CA ASN A 22 -5.87 6.02 4.10
C ASN A 22 -6.39 4.60 4.37
N ASN A 23 -7.09 4.40 5.48
CA ASN A 23 -7.36 3.05 6.01
C ASN A 23 -8.81 2.60 5.92
N ALA A 24 -9.77 3.52 5.81
CA ALA A 24 -11.20 3.18 5.87
C ALA A 24 -11.98 3.62 4.63
N ARG A 25 -11.52 4.65 3.91
CA ARG A 25 -12.23 5.17 2.75
C ARG A 25 -12.16 4.22 1.55
N LEU A 26 -13.26 3.54 1.25
CA LEU A 26 -13.37 2.70 0.04
C LEU A 26 -13.44 3.57 -1.22
N GLN A 27 -12.70 3.20 -2.26
CA GLN A 27 -12.74 3.90 -3.55
C GLN A 27 -13.22 2.98 -4.67
N GLN A 28 -14.26 3.38 -5.41
CA GLN A 28 -14.77 2.63 -6.56
C GLN A 28 -13.69 2.40 -7.64
N ARG A 29 -12.87 3.41 -7.92
CA ARG A 29 -11.72 3.30 -8.84
C ARG A 29 -10.70 2.24 -8.42
N PHE A 30 -10.63 1.91 -7.13
CA PHE A 30 -9.77 0.88 -6.57
C PHE A 30 -10.54 -0.42 -6.32
N LYS A 31 -11.63 -0.65 -7.07
CA LYS A 31 -12.47 -1.85 -6.94
C LYS A 31 -12.98 -2.06 -5.50
N GLY A 32 -13.25 -0.96 -4.80
CA GLY A 32 -13.73 -1.00 -3.41
C GLY A 32 -12.63 -1.11 -2.36
N LEU A 33 -11.35 -1.05 -2.73
CA LEU A 33 -10.25 -1.04 -1.77
C LEU A 33 -10.02 0.34 -1.16
N THR A 34 -9.41 0.34 0.02
CA THR A 34 -8.86 1.56 0.64
C THR A 34 -7.54 1.97 -0.04
N PRO A 35 -7.12 3.24 0.05
CA PRO A 35 -5.86 3.68 -0.52
C PRO A 35 -4.65 2.88 -0.04
N MET A 36 -4.59 2.52 1.25
CA MET A 36 -3.53 1.67 1.79
C MET A 36 -3.55 0.27 1.17
N GLN A 37 -4.72 -0.38 1.12
CA GLN A 37 -4.86 -1.71 0.53
C GLN A 37 -4.44 -1.73 -0.95
N TYR A 38 -4.83 -0.72 -1.72
CA TYR A 38 -4.45 -0.61 -3.13
C TYR A 38 -2.93 -0.49 -3.32
N ARG A 39 -2.24 0.31 -2.49
CA ARG A 39 -0.77 0.42 -2.51
C ARG A 39 -0.10 -0.91 -2.17
N ASN A 40 -0.59 -1.60 -1.14
CA ASN A 40 -0.01 -2.86 -0.68
C ASN A 40 -0.13 -3.96 -1.74
N GLN A 41 -1.24 -4.02 -2.50
CA GLN A 41 -1.36 -4.98 -3.62
C GLN A 41 -0.30 -4.78 -4.70
N THR A 42 0.08 -3.53 -4.96
CA THR A 42 1.14 -3.22 -5.94
C THR A 42 2.49 -3.69 -5.41
N LEU A 43 2.76 -3.49 -4.12
CA LEU A 43 3.99 -3.95 -3.46
C LEU A 43 4.09 -5.48 -3.45
N GLU A 44 3.00 -6.19 -3.14
CA GLU A 44 2.96 -7.65 -3.22
C GLU A 44 3.26 -8.13 -4.64
N GLY A 45 2.66 -7.51 -5.66
CA GLY A 45 2.96 -7.81 -7.06
C GLY A 45 4.44 -7.62 -7.42
N LEU A 46 5.07 -6.54 -6.97
CA LEU A 46 6.50 -6.29 -7.17
C LEU A 46 7.38 -7.34 -6.48
N ASN A 47 7.08 -7.67 -5.22
CA ASN A 47 7.80 -8.70 -4.47
C ASN A 47 7.71 -10.07 -5.18
N HIS A 48 6.54 -10.44 -5.71
CA HIS A 48 6.38 -11.66 -6.49
C HIS A 48 7.19 -11.64 -7.79
N LEU A 49 7.28 -10.50 -8.47
CA LEU A 49 8.11 -10.34 -9.67
C LEU A 49 9.61 -10.43 -9.35
N GLU A 50 10.08 -9.85 -8.25
CA GLU A 50 11.47 -9.92 -7.81
C GLU A 50 11.87 -11.35 -7.40
N LEU A 51 10.99 -12.06 -6.66
CA LEU A 51 11.20 -13.46 -6.30
C LEU A 51 11.28 -14.34 -7.55
N ASN A 52 10.37 -14.15 -8.52
CA ASN A 52 10.39 -14.93 -9.76
C ASN A 52 11.64 -14.66 -10.60
N GLN A 53 12.09 -13.41 -10.71
CA GLN A 53 13.34 -13.07 -11.39
C GLN A 53 14.56 -13.69 -10.68
N SER A 54 14.58 -13.66 -9.35
CA SER A 54 15.67 -14.25 -8.55
C SER A 54 15.71 -15.77 -8.71
N ASN A 55 14.54 -16.44 -8.67
CA ASN A 55 14.42 -17.88 -8.91
C ASN A 55 14.89 -18.26 -10.32
N PHE A 56 14.50 -17.49 -11.34
CA PHE A 56 14.97 -17.71 -12.71
C PHE A 56 16.49 -17.54 -12.83
N ARG A 57 17.04 -16.48 -12.23
CA ARG A 57 18.49 -16.23 -12.21
C ARG A 57 19.26 -17.33 -11.47
N GLY A 58 18.68 -17.90 -10.42
CA GLY A 58 19.24 -19.05 -9.70
C GLY A 58 19.29 -20.30 -10.56
N LEU A 59 18.20 -20.63 -11.25
CA LEU A 59 18.11 -21.78 -12.18
C LEU A 59 19.13 -21.69 -13.33
N VAL A 60 19.34 -20.50 -13.90
CA VAL A 60 20.35 -20.27 -14.95
C VAL A 60 21.78 -20.46 -14.43
N GLN A 61 22.06 -20.10 -13.18
CA GLN A 61 23.39 -20.27 -12.58
C GLN A 61 23.67 -21.71 -12.13
N THR A 62 22.63 -22.47 -11.74
CA THR A 62 22.77 -23.88 -11.36
C THR A 62 22.77 -24.84 -12.55
N GLY A 63 22.64 -24.33 -13.78
CA GLY A 63 22.81 -25.08 -15.02
C GLY A 63 24.25 -25.50 -15.29
N ARG A 64 24.89 -26.21 -14.36
CA ARG A 64 25.98 -27.13 -14.71
C ARG A 64 25.28 -28.40 -15.20
N ALA A 65 25.09 -28.49 -16.52
CA ALA A 65 24.68 -29.75 -17.15
C ALA A 65 25.66 -30.86 -16.73
N PRO A 66 25.18 -32.09 -16.46
CA PRO A 66 26.07 -33.24 -16.34
C PRO A 66 26.87 -33.47 -17.63
#